data_AF-A0A529X479-F1
#
_entry.id   AF-A0A529X479-F1
#
_cell.length_a   1.000
_cell.length_b   1.000
_cell.length_c   1.000
_cell.angle_alpha   90.00
_cell.angle_beta   90.00
_cell.angle_gamma   90.00
#
_symmetry.space_group_name_H-M   'P 1'
#
loop_
_entity.id
_entity.type
_entity.pdbx_description
1 polymer ?
#
loop_
_entity_poly.entity_id
_entity_poly.type
_entity_poly.pdbx_seq_one_letter_code
_entity_poly.pdbx_strand_id
1 'polypeptide(L)' 'MKLTALRLHNVKRFAGQGVAIENIGDGVNVLCAVNEFGKSTFFEALHALFFQPHTGTPEGVRLLRPY' A
#
# COMPACT_ATOMS: atom_id res chain seq x y z
N MET A 1 -2.47 14.15 -11.33
CA MET A 1 -2.89 12.77 -11.01
C MET A 1 -3.80 12.82 -9.78
N LYS A 2 -4.90 12.06 -9.74
CA LYS A 2 -5.78 11.94 -8.57
C LYS A 2 -5.98 10.46 -8.24
N LEU A 3 -5.71 10.08 -6.99
CA LEU A 3 -6.01 8.74 -6.48
C LEU A 3 -7.47 8.70 -6.06
N THR A 4 -8.21 7.67 -6.49
CA THR A 4 -9.62 7.46 -6.12
C THR A 4 -9.83 6.24 -5.23
N ALA A 5 -8.91 5.27 -5.33
CA ALA A 5 -8.83 4.10 -4.48
C ALA A 5 -7.40 3.54 -4.45
N LEU A 6 -7.08 2.75 -3.43
CA LEU A 6 -5.85 1.96 -3.31
C LEU A 6 -6.22 0.53 -2.94
N ARG A 7 -5.75 -0.46 -3.70
CA ARG A 7 -6.01 -1.89 -3.45
C ARG A 7 -4.71 -2.66 -3.44
N LEU A 8 -4.52 -3.48 -2.42
CA LEU A 8 -3.35 -4.33 -2.24
C LEU A 8 -3.81 -5.79 -2.11
N HIS A 9 -2.98 -6.71 -2.55
CA HIS A 9 -3.17 -8.12 -2.31
C HIS A 9 -1.82 -8.77 -2.00
N ASN A 10 -1.77 -9.57 -0.93
CA ASN A 10 -0.59 -10.36 -0.57
C ASN A 10 0.68 -9.51 -0.33
N VAL A 11 0.52 -8.43 0.45
CA VAL A 11 1.60 -7.49 0.79
C VAL A 11 1.78 -7.40 2.30
N LYS A 12 3.00 -7.64 2.79
CA LYS A 12 3.32 -7.64 4.23
C LYS A 12 2.28 -8.43 5.05
N ARG A 13 1.74 -7.84 6.11
CA ARG A 13 0.74 -8.46 7.00
C ARG A 13 -0.59 -8.84 6.33
N PHE A 14 -0.84 -8.40 5.10
CA PHE A 14 -2.02 -8.78 4.34
C PHE A 14 -1.72 -10.02 3.47
N ALA A 15 -0.94 -10.97 4.02
CA ALA A 15 -0.59 -12.22 3.36
C ALA A 15 -1.85 -13.01 2.98
N GLY A 16 -1.96 -13.40 1.71
CA GLY A 16 -3.14 -14.10 1.19
C GLY A 16 -4.46 -13.32 1.29
N GLN A 17 -4.43 -12.02 1.56
CA GLN A 17 -5.61 -11.19 1.75
C GLN A 17 -5.60 -9.97 0.81
N GLY A 18 -6.80 -9.62 0.33
CA GLY A 18 -7.03 -8.36 -0.38
C GLY A 18 -7.53 -7.29 0.58
N VAL A 19 -6.95 -6.09 0.52
CA VAL A 19 -7.37 -4.94 1.30
C VAL A 19 -7.47 -3.69 0.44
N ALA A 20 -8.38 -2.78 0.80
CA ALA A 20 -8.67 -1.61 0.01
C ALA A 20 -8.90 -0.36 0.87
N ILE A 21 -8.44 0.78 0.36
CA ILE A 21 -8.90 2.12 0.73
C ILE A 21 -9.74 2.61 -0.45
N GLU A 22 -11.02 2.82 -0.21
CA GLU A 22 -11.99 3.27 -1.19
C GLU A 22 -12.40 4.72 -0.89
N ASN A 23 -13.14 5.34 -1.82
CA ASN A 23 -13.75 6.65 -1.63
C ASN A 23 -12.76 7.80 -1.34
N ILE A 24 -11.57 7.77 -1.96
CA ILE A 24 -10.64 8.90 -1.89
C ILE A 24 -11.20 10.04 -2.75
N GLY A 25 -11.56 11.15 -2.08
CA GLY A 25 -12.27 12.28 -2.66
C GLY A 25 -11.40 13.52 -2.89
N ASP A 26 -12.04 14.63 -3.24
CA ASP A 26 -11.41 15.95 -3.29
C ASP A 26 -11.03 16.45 -1.90
N GLY A 27 -10.10 17.41 -1.85
CA GLY A 27 -9.61 18.00 -0.61
C GLY A 27 -8.67 17.07 0.18
N VAL A 28 -8.73 17.16 1.51
CA VAL A 28 -7.84 16.42 2.41
C VAL A 28 -8.52 15.14 2.87
N ASN A 29 -7.90 14.00 2.58
CA ASN A 29 -8.35 12.68 3.01
C ASN A 29 -7.51 12.21 4.21
N VAL A 30 -8.12 11.59 5.21
CA VAL A 30 -7.44 11.11 6.42
C VAL A 30 -7.61 9.60 6.57
N LEU A 31 -6.50 8.86 6.60
CA LEU A 31 -6.47 7.44 6.91
C LEU A 31 -6.18 7.23 8.40
N CYS A 32 -7.18 6.81 9.16
CA CYS A 32 -7.07 6.56 10.61
C CYS A 32 -7.44 5.12 10.97
N ALA A 33 -6.66 4.51 11.84
CA ALA A 33 -6.87 3.18 12.41
C ALA A 33 -5.93 3.01 13.62
N VAL A 34 -6.13 1.96 14.40
CA VAL A 34 -5.23 1.60 15.52
C VAL A 34 -3.79 1.33 15.04
N ASN A 35 -2.83 1.38 15.96
CA ASN A 35 -1.45 1.02 15.65
C ASN A 35 -1.38 -0.40 15.08
N GLU A 36 -0.42 -0.59 14.18
CA GLU A 36 -0.23 -1.87 13.51
C GLU A 36 -1.44 -2.38 12.71
N PHE A 37 -2.41 -1.55 12.36
CA PHE A 37 -3.49 -1.95 11.44
C PHE A 37 -3.06 -2.03 9.96
N GLY A 38 -1.76 -1.82 9.67
CA GLY A 38 -1.24 -1.88 8.30
C GLY A 38 -1.38 -0.59 7.48
N LYS A 39 -1.65 0.56 8.12
CA LYS A 39 -1.70 1.86 7.43
C LYS A 39 -0.42 2.17 6.64
N SER A 40 0.75 2.02 7.26
CA SER A 40 2.05 2.28 6.61
C SER A 40 2.29 1.36 5.41
N THR A 41 1.75 0.14 5.42
CA THR A 41 1.84 -0.80 4.30
C THR A 41 1.24 -0.21 3.01
N PHE A 42 0.15 0.55 3.10
CA PHE A 42 -0.43 1.22 1.93
C PHE A 42 0.50 2.27 1.32
N PHE A 43 1.15 3.08 2.16
CA PHE A 43 2.07 4.11 1.69
C PHE A 43 3.36 3.52 1.10
N GLU A 44 3.91 2.48 1.73
CA GLU A 44 5.09 1.79 1.21
C GLU A 44 4.81 1.10 -0.13
N ALA A 45 3.66 0.42 -0.25
CA ALA A 45 3.25 -0.22 -1.50
C ALA A 45 2.99 0.82 -2.60
N LEU A 46 2.34 1.94 -2.27
CA LEU A 46 2.12 3.04 -3.20
C LEU A 46 3.44 3.66 -3.69
N HIS A 47 4.40 3.86 -2.79
CA HIS A 47 5.72 4.34 -3.15
C HIS A 47 6.45 3.33 -4.05
N ALA A 48 6.39 2.04 -3.73
CA ALA A 48 7.01 1.02 -4.56
C ALA A 48 6.40 0.96 -5.97
N LEU A 49 5.07 1.07 -6.08
CA LEU A 49 4.34 1.07 -7.35
C LEU A 49 4.83 2.18 -8.29
N PHE A 50 5.09 3.38 -7.78
CA PHE A 50 5.49 4.51 -8.61
C PHE A 50 7.00 4.58 -8.87
N PHE A 51 7.84 4.10 -7.95
CA PHE A 51 9.26 4.45 -7.94
C PHE A 51 10.21 3.25 -8.04
N GLN A 52 9.72 2.01 -7.96
CA GLN A 52 10.57 0.83 -8.08
C GLN A 52 10.43 0.20 -9.47
N PRO A 53 11.53 -0.26 -10.09
CA PRO A 53 11.46 -0.94 -11.38
C PRO A 53 10.75 -2.29 -11.22
N HIS A 54 9.80 -2.58 -12.11
CA HIS A 54 9.02 -3.83 -12.08
C HIS A 54 9.86 -5.10 -12.34
N THR A 55 11.06 -4.94 -12.90
CA THR A 55 12.01 -6.03 -13.19
C THR A 55 12.98 -6.31 -12.05
N GLY A 56 13.07 -5.42 -11.05
CA GLY A 56 14.06 -5.50 -9.98
C GLY A 56 13.50 -6.04 -8.67
N THR A 57 14.39 -6.51 -7.80
CA THR A 57 14.07 -6.85 -6.41
C THR A 57 14.92 -6.05 -5.40
N PRO A 58 14.93 -4.71 -5.47
CA PRO A 58 15.61 -3.88 -4.48
C PRO A 58 15.01 -4.06 -3.09
N GLU A 59 15.70 -3.60 -2.05
CA GLU A 59 15.28 -3.77 -0.66
C GLU A 59 13.84 -3.28 -0.42
N GLY A 60 13.47 -2.11 -0.96
CA GLY A 60 12.10 -1.58 -0.86
C GLY A 60 11.01 -2.51 -1.42
N VAL A 61 11.31 -3.31 -2.44
CA VAL A 61 10.39 -4.34 -2.97
C VAL A 61 10.44 -5.61 -2.13
N ARG A 62 11.63 -6.02 -1.65
CA ARG A 62 11.78 -7.20 -0.79
C ARG A 62 11.08 -7.06 0.55
N LEU A 63 11.05 -5.86 1.12
CA LEU A 63 10.35 -5.56 2.37
C LEU A 63 8.84 -5.65 2.24
N LEU A 64 8.27 -5.60 1.03
CA LEU A 64 6.84 -5.75 0.79
C LEU A 64 6.37 -7.21 0.79
N ARG A 65 7.29 -8.17 0.91
CA ARG A 65 6.95 -9.60 0.95
C ARG A 65 5.97 -9.90 2.09
N PRO A 66 4.98 -10.76 1.82
CA PRO A 66 4.01 -11.16 2.82
C PRO A 66 4.69 -11.92 3.98
N TYR A 67 4.14 -11.77 5.17
CA TYR A 67 4.52 -12.49 6.39
C TYR A 67 3.28 -12.89 7.18
#